data_AF-E6VFJ9-F1
#
_entry.id   AF-E6VFJ9-F1
#
_cell.length_a   1.000
_cell.length_b   1.000
_cell.length_c   1.000
_cell.angle_alpha   90.00
_cell.angle_beta   90.00
_cell.angle_gamma   90.00
#
_symmetry.space_group_name_H-M   'P 1'
#
loop_
_entity.id
_entity.type
_entity.pdbx_description
1 polymer ?
#
loop_
_entity_poly.entity_id
_entity_poly.type
_entity_poly.pdbx_seq_one_letter_code
_entity_poly.pdbx_strand_id
1 'polypeptide(L)'
;MARKDGDSSRRRRHFIREWREFRGLTQIELADMLNMTSASISRIESLKQGYTQNFLEACADALGTHPGVLLMRAPTAADAFLPDPAASPPSLPVRHGRVK
;
A
#
# COMPACT_ATOMS: atom_id res chain seq x y z
N MET A 1 -3.84 -7.99 -31.57
CA MET A 1 -5.01 -8.08 -30.66
C MET A 1 -4.59 -7.52 -29.31
N ALA A 2 -5.12 -6.35 -28.92
CA ALA A 2 -4.87 -5.77 -27.60
C ALA A 2 -5.45 -6.68 -26.52
N ARG A 3 -4.68 -6.99 -25.48
CA ARG A 3 -5.18 -7.79 -24.35
C ARG A 3 -6.26 -6.96 -23.66
N LYS A 4 -7.43 -7.54 -23.46
CA LYS A 4 -8.46 -6.93 -22.63
C LYS A 4 -7.96 -7.05 -21.19
N ASP A 5 -7.43 -5.96 -20.62
CA ASP A 5 -6.87 -5.87 -19.26
C ASP A 5 -7.92 -6.08 -18.12
N GLY A 6 -9.01 -6.80 -18.42
CA GLY A 6 -10.22 -6.92 -17.61
C GLY A 6 -10.39 -8.25 -16.89
N ASP A 7 -9.45 -9.19 -16.97
CA ASP A 7 -9.58 -10.45 -16.25
C ASP A 7 -9.15 -10.28 -14.78
N SER A 8 -10.12 -9.91 -13.93
CA SER A 8 -9.96 -9.85 -12.48
C SER A 8 -9.50 -11.17 -11.85
N SER A 9 -9.69 -12.32 -12.52
CA SER A 9 -9.27 -13.63 -12.00
C SER A 9 -7.74 -13.84 -12.02
N ARG A 10 -6.98 -12.97 -12.71
CA ARG A 10 -5.52 -13.05 -12.83
C ARG A 10 -4.75 -11.98 -12.08
N ARG A 11 -5.42 -11.05 -11.39
CA ARG A 11 -4.72 -9.99 -10.65
C ARG A 11 -4.06 -10.57 -9.40
N ARG A 12 -2.79 -10.22 -9.19
CA ARG A 12 -2.08 -10.60 -7.95
C ARG A 12 -2.81 -9.99 -6.76
N ARG A 13 -2.96 -10.79 -5.71
CA ARG A 13 -3.51 -10.35 -4.43
C ARG A 13 -2.66 -9.22 -3.87
N HIS A 14 -3.30 -8.23 -3.27
CA HIS A 14 -2.70 -7.17 -2.47
C HIS A 14 -3.41 -7.12 -1.12
N PHE A 15 -2.96 -6.25 -0.22
CA PHE A 15 -3.37 -6.21 1.19
C PHE A 15 -3.97 -4.86 1.61
N ILE A 16 -4.38 -4.04 0.64
CA ILE A 16 -4.88 -2.67 0.90
C ILE A 16 -6.10 -2.69 1.82
N ARG A 17 -7.00 -3.67 1.60
CA ARG A 17 -8.18 -3.86 2.45
C ARG A 17 -7.79 -4.15 3.91
N GLU A 18 -6.87 -5.08 4.12
CA GLU A 18 -6.42 -5.49 5.45
C GLU A 18 -5.74 -4.33 6.17
N TRP A 19 -4.94 -3.53 5.47
CA TRP A 19 -4.33 -2.32 6.03
C TRP A 19 -5.35 -1.23 6.36
N ARG A 20 -6.37 -1.03 5.51
CA ARG A 20 -7.48 -0.11 5.79
C ARG A 20 -8.24 -0.53 7.06
N GLU A 21 -8.62 -1.81 7.14
CA GLU A 21 -9.35 -2.36 8.30
C GLU A 21 -8.50 -2.29 9.57
N PHE A 22 -7.19 -2.55 9.47
CA PHE A 22 -6.25 -2.40 10.60
C PHE A 22 -6.15 -0.97 11.12
N ARG A 23 -6.27 0.03 10.24
CA ARG A 23 -6.35 1.46 10.62
C ARG A 23 -7.74 1.87 11.11
N GLY A 24 -8.71 0.96 11.13
CA GLY A 24 -10.08 1.25 11.57
C GLY A 24 -10.87 2.12 10.59
N LEU A 25 -10.43 2.20 9.32
CA LEU A 25 -11.07 3.04 8.31
C LEU A 25 -12.13 2.26 7.53
N THR A 26 -13.22 2.92 7.18
CA THR A 26 -14.20 2.47 6.19
C THR A 26 -13.71 2.75 4.77
N GLN A 27 -14.32 2.12 3.77
CA GLN A 27 -14.00 2.40 2.36
C GLN A 27 -14.35 3.84 1.95
N ILE A 28 -15.34 4.46 2.61
CA ILE A 28 -15.73 5.85 2.36
C ILE A 28 -14.65 6.78 2.89
N GLU A 29 -14.21 6.59 4.13
CA GLU A 29 -13.15 7.44 4.72
C GLU A 29 -11.84 7.34 3.94
N LEU A 30 -11.41 6.14 3.52
CA LEU A 30 -10.24 6.02 2.66
C LEU A 30 -10.47 6.68 1.30
N ALA A 31 -11.66 6.58 0.72
CA ALA A 31 -11.97 7.25 -0.54
C ALA A 31 -11.88 8.78 -0.40
N ASP A 32 -12.41 9.34 0.68
CA ASP A 32 -12.37 10.77 0.97
C ASP A 32 -10.93 11.26 1.15
N MET A 33 -10.09 10.51 1.88
CA MET A 33 -8.65 10.81 2.02
C MET A 33 -7.92 10.85 0.67
N LEU A 34 -8.34 10.02 -0.29
CA LEU A 34 -7.71 9.88 -1.59
C LEU A 34 -8.38 10.72 -2.70
N ASN A 35 -9.41 11.50 -2.37
CA ASN A 35 -10.27 12.20 -3.34
C ASN A 35 -10.82 11.25 -4.44
N MET A 36 -11.28 10.07 -4.02
CA MET A 36 -11.84 9.04 -4.88
C MET A 36 -13.27 8.68 -4.48
N THR A 37 -13.90 7.78 -5.23
CA THR A 37 -15.20 7.23 -4.84
C THR A 37 -15.02 5.92 -4.08
N SER A 38 -15.90 5.66 -3.10
CA SER A 38 -15.96 4.39 -2.38
C SER A 38 -16.15 3.19 -3.32
N ALA A 39 -16.87 3.37 -4.44
CA ALA A 39 -17.02 2.36 -5.48
C ALA A 39 -15.68 1.99 -6.14
N SER A 40 -14.79 2.96 -6.37
CA SER A 40 -13.44 2.69 -6.88
C SER A 40 -12.60 1.92 -5.86
N ILE A 41 -12.62 2.31 -4.58
CA ILE A 41 -11.94 1.58 -3.50
C ILE A 41 -12.43 0.13 -3.45
N SER A 42 -13.75 -0.07 -3.44
CA SER A 42 -14.37 -1.40 -3.42
C SER A 42 -13.96 -2.27 -4.62
N ARG A 43 -13.91 -1.70 -5.84
CA ARG A 43 -13.45 -2.44 -7.03
C ARG A 43 -11.97 -2.80 -6.97
N ILE A 44 -11.13 -1.94 -6.39
CA ILE A 44 -9.69 -2.21 -6.25
C ILE A 44 -9.45 -3.28 -5.18
N GLU A 45 -10.10 -3.17 -4.02
CA GLU A 45 -10.02 -4.15 -2.91
C GLU A 45 -10.55 -5.53 -3.32
N SER A 46 -11.57 -5.58 -4.19
CA SER A 46 -12.11 -6.84 -4.72
C SER A 46 -11.40 -7.35 -5.97
N LEU A 47 -10.25 -6.77 -6.33
CA LEU A 47 -9.45 -7.12 -7.51
C LEU A 47 -10.21 -6.99 -8.86
N LYS A 48 -11.36 -6.32 -8.88
CA LYS A 48 -12.16 -6.04 -10.09
C LYS A 48 -11.54 -4.93 -10.94
N GLN A 49 -10.78 -4.04 -10.31
CA GLN A 49 -10.01 -2.97 -10.95
C GLN A 49 -8.55 -3.03 -10.49
N GLY A 50 -7.62 -2.77 -11.40
CA GLY A 50 -6.20 -2.62 -11.04
C GLY A 50 -5.94 -1.30 -10.32
N TYR A 51 -4.90 -1.26 -9.50
CA TYR A 51 -4.38 0.00 -8.97
C TYR A 51 -3.40 0.63 -9.95
N THR A 52 -3.22 1.95 -9.83
CA THR A 52 -2.10 2.68 -10.45
C THR A 52 -0.99 2.87 -9.41
N GLN A 53 0.20 3.25 -9.86
CA GLN A 53 1.30 3.59 -8.94
C GLN A 53 0.89 4.74 -8.01
N ASN A 54 0.34 5.83 -8.55
CA ASN A 54 -0.11 6.98 -7.74
C ASN A 54 -1.15 6.58 -6.69
N PHE A 55 -2.07 5.67 -7.02
CA PHE A 55 -3.04 5.16 -6.04
C PHE A 55 -2.35 4.38 -4.91
N LEU A 56 -1.38 3.54 -5.26
CA LEU A 56 -0.67 2.71 -4.29
C LEU A 56 0.16 3.58 -3.34
N GLU A 57 0.82 4.61 -3.85
CA GLU A 57 1.58 5.58 -3.07
C GLU A 57 0.67 6.40 -2.16
N ALA A 58 -0.43 6.94 -2.69
CA ALA A 58 -1.40 7.68 -1.88
C ALA A 58 -2.06 6.81 -0.79
N CYS A 59 -2.35 5.54 -1.07
CA CYS A 59 -2.79 4.59 -0.05
C CYS A 59 -1.72 4.37 1.02
N ALA A 60 -0.46 4.26 0.62
CA ALA A 60 0.63 4.03 1.57
C ALA A 60 0.80 5.21 2.52
N ASP A 61 0.71 6.44 2.01
CA ASP A 61 0.73 7.66 2.82
C ASP A 61 -0.49 7.72 3.76
N ALA A 62 -1.70 7.49 3.23
CA ALA A 62 -2.94 7.51 4.02
C ALA A 62 -2.97 6.44 5.13
N LEU A 63 -2.36 5.28 4.87
CA LEU A 63 -2.33 4.14 5.80
C LEU A 63 -1.05 4.09 6.64
N GLY A 64 -0.15 5.07 6.47
CA GLY A 64 1.12 5.16 7.18
C GLY A 64 1.97 3.89 7.00
N THR A 65 2.27 3.50 5.77
CA THR A 65 3.11 2.33 5.46
C THR A 65 3.88 2.55 4.16
N HIS A 66 4.66 1.57 3.72
CA HIS A 66 5.38 1.64 2.44
C HIS A 66 4.55 0.99 1.31
N PRO A 67 4.52 1.54 0.07
CA PRO A 67 3.73 1.01 -1.04
C PRO A 67 3.97 -0.49 -1.32
N GLY A 68 5.23 -0.92 -1.22
CA GLY A 68 5.59 -2.33 -1.38
C GLY A 68 4.95 -3.25 -0.33
N VAL A 69 4.77 -2.78 0.91
CA VAL A 69 4.19 -3.61 1.99
C VAL A 69 2.72 -3.92 1.69
N LEU A 70 1.99 -2.98 1.10
CA LEU A 70 0.61 -3.19 0.64
C LEU A 70 0.50 -4.31 -0.41
N LEU A 71 1.58 -4.65 -1.11
CA LEU A 71 1.62 -5.75 -2.07
C LEU A 71 2.13 -7.07 -1.48
N MET A 72 2.95 -6.99 -0.42
CA MET A 72 3.69 -8.13 0.11
C MET A 72 2.99 -8.85 1.26
N ARG A 73 2.35 -8.12 2.19
CA ARG A 73 1.77 -8.74 3.40
C ARG A 73 0.65 -7.93 4.06
N ALA A 74 -0.14 -8.65 4.87
CA ALA A 74 -1.08 -8.08 5.82
C ALA A 74 -0.33 -7.35 6.96
N PRO A 75 -1.00 -6.41 7.65
CA PRO A 75 -0.43 -5.77 8.83
C PRO A 75 -0.25 -6.77 9.98
N THR A 76 0.68 -6.44 10.86
CA THR A 76 1.04 -7.19 12.07
C THR A 76 0.98 -6.27 13.28
N ALA A 77 1.07 -6.82 14.49
CA ALA A 77 1.09 -6.02 15.72
C ALA A 77 2.23 -4.99 15.75
N ALA A 78 3.36 -5.28 15.10
CA ALA A 78 4.49 -4.35 15.01
C ALA A 78 4.15 -3.08 14.18
N ASP A 79 3.21 -3.16 13.25
CA ASP A 79 2.80 -2.03 12.39
C ASP A 79 1.86 -1.05 13.12
N ALA A 80 1.35 -1.42 14.31
CA ALA A 80 0.52 -0.54 15.14
C ALA A 80 1.36 0.59 15.75
N PHE A 81 2.59 0.26 16.13
CA PHE A 81 3.60 1.23 16.53
C PHE A 81 4.32 1.69 15.27
N LEU A 82 3.80 2.72 14.60
CA LEU A 82 4.59 3.41 13.59
C LEU A 82 5.70 4.20 14.29
N PRO A 83 6.99 3.85 14.13
CA PRO A 83 8.03 4.84 14.35
C PRO A 83 7.83 5.97 13.31
N ASP A 84 8.01 7.20 13.77
CA ASP A 84 7.92 8.42 12.97
C ASP A 84 8.63 8.25 11.60
N PRO A 85 7.98 8.53 10.44
CA PRO A 85 8.63 8.45 9.13
C PRO A 85 9.84 9.39 8.95
N ALA A 86 10.00 10.40 9.82
CA ALA A 86 11.22 11.21 9.88
C ALA A 86 12.40 10.49 10.55
N ALA A 87 12.17 9.38 11.27
CA ALA A 87 13.21 8.50 11.76
C ALA A 87 13.67 7.55 10.65
N SER A 88 14.18 8.10 9.55
CA SER A 88 15.17 7.35 8.77
C SER A 88 16.24 6.87 9.76
N PRO A 89 16.51 5.55 9.90
CA PRO A 89 17.65 5.13 10.69
C PRO A 89 18.87 5.87 10.12
N PRO A 90 19.73 6.48 10.97
CA PRO A 90 20.93 7.13 10.48
C PRO A 90 21.63 6.09 9.61
N SER A 91 21.83 6.41 8.33
CA SER A 91 22.47 5.50 7.39
C SER A 91 23.72 4.97 8.08
N LEU A 92 23.70 3.70 8.46
CA LEU A 92 24.85 3.07 9.08
C LEU A 92 26.00 3.34 8.12
N PRO A 93 27.13 3.93 8.58
CA PRO A 93 28.20 4.27 7.68
C PRO A 93 28.59 2.98 6.96
N VAL A 94 28.38 2.96 5.64
CA VAL A 94 28.85 1.90 4.77
C VAL A 94 30.34 1.86 5.01
N ARG A 95 30.79 0.86 5.79
CA ARG A 95 32.20 0.56 5.98
C ARG A 95 32.69 0.11 4.62
N HIS A 96 33.13 1.07 3.80
CA HIS A 96 33.94 0.78 2.64
C HIS A 96 35.22 0.18 3.21
N GLY A 97 35.26 -1.15 3.23
CA GLY A 97 36.48 -1.89 3.52
C GLY A 97 37.49 -1.44 2.50
N ARG A 98 38.53 -0.73 2.96
CA ARG A 98 39.71 -0.42 2.15
C ARG A 98 40.34 -1.76 1.78
N VAL A 99 40.06 -2.23 0.57
CA VAL A 99 40.84 -3.29 -0.08
C VAL A 99 42.28 -2.79 -0.16
N LYS A 100 43.19 -3.59 0.39
CA LYS A 100 44.64 -3.35 0.29
C LYS A 100 45.14 -3.68 -1.10
#